data_AF-A0A1S8X526-F1
#
_entry.id   AF-A0A1S8X526-F1
#
_cell.length_a   1.000
_cell.length_b   1.000
_cell.length_c   1.000
_cell.angle_alpha   90.00
_cell.angle_beta   90.00
_cell.angle_gamma   90.00
#
_symmetry.space_group_name_H-M   'P 1'
#
loop_
_entity.id
_entity.type
_entity.pdbx_description
1 polymer ?
#
loop_
_entity_poly.entity_id
_entity_poly.type
_entity_poly.pdbx_seq_one_letter_code
_entity_poly.pdbx_strand_id
1 'polypeptide(L)'
;MNAILQTEMEIAYYPVGGAKTDYTINLACASRKEKQIVLGVSVTRAMTHSVFNYTQEEAERLLRKKLKGVIYSTRNSGGCWRRQILHIWSPKQENTNLVAAAYKALLQKAKSHLLVNTIILVTTAKNTPEIFTNQMVPKIPSMTGQAIHTAFRHPIQHKKSSDNTSISTYILLP
;
A
#
# COMPACT_ATOMS: atom_id res chain seq x y z
N MET A 1 -17.61 9.05 12.61
CA MET A 1 -16.76 9.78 11.65
C MET A 1 -15.44 9.04 11.60
N ASN A 2 -15.01 8.58 10.41
CA ASN A 2 -13.71 7.94 10.23
C ASN A 2 -12.74 9.01 9.72
N ALA A 3 -11.59 9.17 10.36
CA ALA A 3 -10.67 10.27 10.06
C ALA A 3 -9.21 9.85 10.22
N ILE A 4 -8.32 10.49 9.46
CA ILE A 4 -6.87 10.47 9.71
C ILE A 4 -6.61 11.29 10.97
N LEU A 5 -5.77 10.79 11.89
CA LEU A 5 -5.44 11.47 13.14
C LEU A 5 -4.08 12.15 13.08
N GLN A 6 -3.05 11.40 12.70
CA GLN A 6 -1.65 11.86 12.67
C GLN A 6 -0.93 11.24 11.47
N THR A 7 -0.04 12.00 10.87
CA THR A 7 0.90 11.58 9.81
C THR A 7 2.24 11.13 10.40
N GLU A 8 3.11 10.51 9.60
CA GLU A 8 4.42 9.97 10.01
C GLU A 8 5.26 10.95 10.84
N MET A 9 5.20 12.25 10.52
CA MET A 9 5.99 13.29 11.17
C MET A 9 5.37 13.81 12.48
N GLU A 10 4.08 13.57 12.70
CA GLU A 10 3.35 14.03 13.89
C GLU A 10 3.35 12.96 15.00
N ILE A 11 3.64 11.71 14.65
CA ILE A 11 3.75 10.61 15.61
C ILE A 11 5.09 10.73 16.35
N ALA A 12 5.02 10.83 17.67
CA ALA A 12 6.20 10.80 18.52
C ALA A 12 6.75 9.36 18.62
N TYR A 13 8.04 9.21 18.32
CA TYR A 13 8.76 7.94 18.44
C TYR A 13 9.93 8.05 19.40
N TYR A 14 10.10 7.06 20.26
CA TYR A 14 11.27 6.90 21.10
C TYR A 14 11.71 5.42 21.15
N PRO A 15 12.99 5.09 20.93
CA PRO A 15 14.09 5.99 20.54
C PRO A 15 13.93 6.55 19.12
N VAL A 16 14.60 7.68 18.85
CA VAL A 16 14.58 8.36 17.56
C VAL A 16 15.35 7.55 16.50
N GLY A 17 14.89 7.59 15.24
CA GLY A 17 15.57 6.94 14.10
C GLY A 17 15.14 5.50 13.81
N GLY A 18 14.15 4.97 14.55
CA GLY A 18 13.59 3.63 14.33
C GLY A 18 12.57 3.56 13.18
N ALA A 19 11.98 2.37 13.02
CA ALA A 19 10.88 2.15 12.07
C ALA A 19 9.67 3.04 12.42
N LYS A 20 9.06 3.63 11.40
CA LYS A 20 7.91 4.53 11.52
C LYS A 20 6.68 3.94 10.82
N THR A 21 5.53 4.47 11.19
CA THR A 21 4.21 4.19 10.62
C THR A 21 3.78 5.42 9.82
N ASP A 22 3.25 5.22 8.62
CA ASP A 22 2.99 6.31 7.67
C ASP A 22 1.89 7.26 8.16
N TYR A 23 0.83 6.73 8.78
CA TYR A 23 -0.24 7.54 9.39
C TYR A 23 -1.07 6.72 10.38
N THR A 24 -1.91 7.38 11.15
CA THR A 24 -2.89 6.78 12.04
C THR A 24 -4.31 7.16 11.63
N ILE A 25 -5.24 6.25 11.85
CA ILE A 25 -6.66 6.47 11.58
C ILE A 25 -7.49 6.19 12.82
N ASN A 26 -8.61 6.91 12.92
CA ASN A 26 -9.68 6.63 13.86
C ASN A 26 -10.84 5.97 13.13
N LEU A 27 -11.21 4.77 13.57
CA LEU A 27 -12.41 4.11 13.13
C LEU A 27 -13.50 4.27 14.20
N ALA A 28 -14.63 4.85 13.79
CA ALA A 28 -15.82 4.86 14.62
C ALA A 28 -16.38 3.44 14.68
N CYS A 29 -16.50 2.90 15.90
CA CYS A 29 -17.04 1.56 16.10
C CYS A 29 -18.54 1.64 16.44
N ALA A 30 -19.32 0.73 15.85
CA ALA A 30 -20.73 0.55 16.21
C ALA A 30 -20.93 -0.20 17.55
N SER A 31 -19.84 -0.70 18.15
CA SER A 31 -19.89 -1.50 19.38
C SER A 31 -20.02 -0.62 20.62
N ARG A 32 -20.90 -1.01 21.55
CA ARG A 32 -21.20 -0.25 22.79
C ARG A 32 -20.04 -0.16 23.78
N LYS A 33 -18.98 -0.97 23.63
CA LYS A 33 -17.81 -1.01 24.53
C LYS A 33 -16.69 -0.04 24.15
N GLU A 34 -16.56 0.28 22.87
CA GLU A 34 -15.45 1.10 22.36
C GLU A 34 -15.98 2.12 21.37
N LYS A 35 -15.95 3.39 21.77
CA LYS A 35 -16.48 4.50 20.96
C LYS A 35 -15.60 4.77 19.74
N GLN A 36 -14.29 4.48 19.82
CA GLN A 36 -13.28 4.80 18.83
C GLN A 36 -12.12 3.78 18.89
N ILE A 37 -11.60 3.39 17.73
CA ILE A 37 -10.41 2.54 17.61
C ILE A 37 -9.35 3.28 16.81
N VAL A 38 -8.20 3.51 17.43
CA VAL A 38 -7.02 4.08 16.76
C VAL A 38 -6.16 2.95 16.20
N LEU A 39 -5.88 3.04 14.90
CA LEU A 39 -5.05 2.09 14.16
C LEU A 39 -3.85 2.82 13.55
N GLY A 40 -2.67 2.22 13.67
CA GLY A 40 -1.52 2.61 12.85
C GLY A 40 -1.65 1.99 11.46
N VAL A 41 -1.24 2.71 10.43
CA VAL A 41 -1.24 2.24 9.04
C VAL A 41 0.14 2.45 8.43
N SER A 42 0.73 1.35 7.99
CA SER A 42 1.99 1.35 7.24
C SER A 42 1.72 0.95 5.80
N VAL A 43 2.25 1.69 4.84
CA VAL A 43 2.03 1.50 3.41
C VAL A 43 3.31 1.01 2.73
N THR A 44 3.14 0.14 1.75
CA THR A 44 4.24 -0.30 0.90
C THR A 44 3.74 -0.73 -0.47
N ARG A 45 4.68 -0.88 -1.40
CA ARG A 45 4.42 -1.36 -2.76
C ARG A 45 5.05 -2.74 -2.95
N ALA A 46 4.29 -3.68 -3.50
CA ALA A 46 4.75 -5.00 -3.95
C ALA A 46 5.06 -4.93 -5.44
N MET A 47 6.22 -4.36 -5.75
CA MET A 47 6.75 -4.21 -7.10
C MET A 47 8.26 -4.47 -7.09
N THR A 48 8.80 -4.81 -8.25
CA THR A 48 10.24 -4.83 -8.52
C THR A 48 10.53 -3.85 -9.65
N HIS A 49 11.79 -3.76 -10.06
CA HIS A 49 12.18 -2.94 -11.21
C HIS A 49 11.43 -3.38 -12.46
N SER A 50 11.09 -2.45 -13.37
CA SER A 50 10.21 -2.71 -14.53
C SER A 50 10.69 -3.83 -15.47
N VAL A 51 11.98 -4.13 -15.43
CA VAL A 51 12.65 -5.16 -16.26
C VAL A 51 12.50 -6.56 -15.66
N PHE A 52 12.25 -6.69 -14.35
CA PHE A 52 12.18 -7.98 -13.67
C PHE A 52 10.74 -8.35 -13.31
N ASN A 53 10.50 -9.67 -13.20
CA ASN A 53 9.26 -10.18 -12.66
C ASN A 53 9.34 -10.22 -11.14
N TYR A 54 8.30 -9.73 -10.48
CA TYR A 54 8.19 -9.82 -9.04
C TYR A 54 8.09 -11.29 -8.62
N THR A 55 8.88 -11.73 -7.63
CA THR A 55 8.91 -13.14 -7.23
C THR A 55 8.32 -13.39 -5.84
N GLN A 56 8.06 -14.66 -5.51
CA GLN A 56 7.59 -15.04 -4.18
C GLN A 56 8.66 -14.77 -3.10
N GLU A 57 9.93 -14.94 -3.42
CA GLU A 57 11.05 -14.66 -2.50
C GLU A 57 11.15 -13.16 -2.20
N GLU A 58 10.94 -12.30 -3.21
CA GLU A 58 10.85 -10.86 -3.01
C GLU A 58 9.65 -10.49 -2.13
N ALA A 59 8.51 -11.17 -2.30
CA ALA A 59 7.34 -11.00 -1.46
C ALA A 59 7.58 -11.45 -0.01
N GLU A 60 8.23 -12.60 0.22
CA GLU A 60 8.63 -13.05 1.55
C GLU A 60 9.58 -12.05 2.21
N ARG A 61 10.58 -11.56 1.47
CA ARG A 61 11.53 -10.54 1.96
C ARG A 61 10.83 -9.24 2.31
N LEU A 62 9.91 -8.77 1.45
CA LEU A 62 9.10 -7.57 1.69
C LEU A 62 8.28 -7.70 2.97
N LEU A 63 7.52 -8.79 3.10
CA LEU A 63 6.67 -9.05 4.27
C LEU A 63 7.52 -9.13 5.55
N ARG A 64 8.61 -9.89 5.56
CA ARG A 64 9.50 -9.99 6.74
C ARG A 64 10.05 -8.63 7.15
N LYS A 65 10.50 -7.82 6.19
CA LYS A 65 11.03 -6.48 6.47
C LYS A 65 9.94 -5.57 7.06
N LYS A 66 8.77 -5.54 6.42
CA LYS A 66 7.69 -4.62 6.80
C LYS A 66 7.01 -5.02 8.10
N LEU A 67 6.73 -6.31 8.32
CA LEU A 67 6.16 -6.81 9.57
C LEU A 67 7.08 -6.57 10.77
N LYS A 68 8.40 -6.77 10.62
CA LYS A 68 9.37 -6.38 11.65
C LYS A 68 9.29 -4.87 11.92
N GLY A 69 9.25 -4.05 10.86
CA GLY A 69 9.11 -2.59 10.98
C GLY A 69 7.86 -2.17 11.76
N VAL A 70 6.71 -2.76 11.46
CA VAL A 70 5.42 -2.51 12.16
C VAL A 70 5.50 -2.85 13.65
N ILE A 71 6.17 -3.95 14.00
CA ILE A 71 6.36 -4.34 15.41
C ILE A 71 7.24 -3.32 16.12
N TYR A 72 8.35 -2.91 15.49
CA TYR A 72 9.24 -1.90 16.08
C TYR A 72 8.56 -0.53 16.18
N SER A 73 7.82 -0.09 15.17
CA SER A 73 7.13 1.21 15.21
C SER A 73 6.06 1.25 16.29
N THR A 74 5.35 0.14 16.51
CA THR A 74 4.36 0.00 17.59
C THR A 74 4.99 0.08 18.99
N ARG A 75 6.17 -0.52 19.16
CA ARG A 75 6.91 -0.42 20.43
C ARG A 75 7.42 1.00 20.66
N ASN A 76 7.94 1.63 19.61
CA ASN A 76 8.58 2.94 19.72
C ASN A 76 7.57 4.10 19.83
N SER A 77 6.32 3.89 19.44
CA SER A 77 5.24 4.90 19.60
C SER A 77 4.59 4.89 20.98
N GLY A 78 5.10 4.10 21.92
CA GLY A 78 4.54 4.01 23.27
C GLY A 78 3.15 3.37 23.32
N GLY A 79 2.75 2.61 22.29
CA GLY A 79 1.48 1.88 22.28
C GLY A 79 0.24 2.74 22.01
N CYS A 80 0.39 3.89 21.35
CA CYS A 80 -0.72 4.82 21.08
C CYS A 80 -1.81 4.30 20.12
N TRP A 81 -1.65 3.11 19.54
CA TRP A 81 -2.68 2.45 18.71
C TRP A 81 -2.84 0.97 19.06
N ARG A 82 -4.08 0.48 18.98
CA ARG A 82 -4.45 -0.87 19.45
C ARG A 82 -4.12 -1.98 18.47
N ARG A 83 -4.19 -1.71 17.16
CA ARG A 83 -3.79 -2.64 16.10
C ARG A 83 -3.10 -1.87 14.98
N GLN A 84 -2.45 -2.61 14.09
CA GLN A 84 -1.77 -2.08 12.92
C GLN A 84 -2.38 -2.61 11.63
N ILE A 85 -2.33 -1.81 10.58
CA ILE A 85 -2.60 -2.22 9.20
C ILE A 85 -1.30 -2.12 8.42
N LEU A 86 -0.89 -3.20 7.76
CA LEU A 86 0.11 -3.15 6.69
C LEU A 86 -0.62 -3.18 5.36
N HIS A 87 -0.70 -2.04 4.67
CA HIS A 87 -1.32 -1.92 3.35
C HIS A 87 -0.28 -2.04 2.24
N ILE A 88 -0.46 -3.05 1.39
CA ILE A 88 0.43 -3.40 0.30
C ILE A 88 -0.28 -3.15 -1.01
N TRP A 89 0.20 -2.17 -1.77
CA TRP A 89 -0.27 -1.91 -3.13
C TRP A 89 0.50 -2.76 -4.13
N SER A 90 -0.19 -3.37 -5.07
CA SER A 90 0.43 -4.15 -6.15
C SER A 90 -0.06 -3.67 -7.51
N PRO A 91 0.80 -3.61 -8.54
CA PRO A 91 0.41 -3.13 -9.86
C PRO A 91 -0.39 -4.18 -10.66
N LYS A 92 -0.28 -5.46 -10.28
CA LYS A 92 -0.88 -6.58 -11.00
C LYS A 92 -1.38 -7.66 -10.05
N GLN A 93 -2.33 -8.46 -10.52
CA GLN A 93 -2.93 -9.51 -9.70
C GLN A 93 -1.93 -10.62 -9.38
N GLU A 94 -0.97 -10.90 -10.27
CA GLU A 94 0.08 -11.88 -10.03
C GLU A 94 0.90 -11.50 -8.78
N ASN A 95 1.26 -10.21 -8.65
CA ASN A 95 1.99 -9.71 -7.48
C ASN A 95 1.18 -9.89 -6.19
N THR A 96 -0.13 -9.62 -6.22
CA THR A 96 -1.02 -9.86 -5.07
C THR A 96 -1.05 -11.33 -4.68
N ASN A 97 -1.14 -12.23 -5.66
CA ASN A 97 -1.13 -13.67 -5.42
C ASN A 97 0.19 -14.14 -4.81
N LEU A 98 1.33 -13.59 -5.27
CA LEU A 98 2.65 -13.87 -4.71
C LEU A 98 2.79 -13.38 -3.26
N VAL A 99 2.26 -12.20 -2.93
CA VAL A 99 2.21 -11.71 -1.54
C VAL A 99 1.34 -12.61 -0.67
N ALA A 100 0.18 -13.04 -1.16
CA ALA A 100 -0.69 -13.98 -0.44
C ALA A 100 -0.02 -15.35 -0.23
N ALA A 101 0.70 -15.86 -1.23
CA ALA A 101 1.47 -17.10 -1.12
C ALA A 101 2.61 -16.97 -0.11
N ALA A 102 3.38 -15.88 -0.16
CA ALA A 102 4.44 -15.57 0.80
C ALA A 102 3.90 -15.45 2.23
N TYR A 103 2.72 -14.85 2.41
CA TYR A 103 2.04 -14.80 3.71
C TYR A 103 1.70 -16.20 4.24
N LYS A 104 1.11 -17.07 3.41
CA LYS A 104 0.83 -18.47 3.78
C LYS A 104 2.10 -19.24 4.14
N ALA A 105 3.17 -19.05 3.39
CA ALA A 105 4.46 -19.65 3.69
C ALA A 105 5.04 -19.14 5.03
N LEU A 106 4.87 -17.85 5.35
CA LEU A 106 5.26 -17.30 6.65
C LEU A 106 4.46 -17.89 7.81
N LEU A 107 3.14 -18.07 7.65
CA LEU A 107 2.29 -18.73 8.65
C LEU A 107 2.75 -20.15 8.95
N GLN A 108 3.16 -20.90 7.93
CA GLN A 108 3.65 -22.27 8.09
C GLN A 108 5.05 -22.33 8.74
N LYS A 109 5.95 -21.41 8.36
CA LYS A 109 7.35 -21.40 8.81
C LYS A 109 7.55 -20.78 10.20
N ALA A 110 6.73 -19.80 10.59
CA ALA A 110 6.95 -19.03 11.80
C ALA A 110 5.99 -19.45 12.93
N LYS A 111 6.51 -19.69 14.13
CA LYS A 111 5.73 -19.53 15.37
C LYS A 111 5.37 -18.04 15.53
N SER A 112 4.28 -17.67 14.87
CA SER A 112 3.29 -16.57 15.01
C SER A 112 3.67 -15.15 15.47
N HIS A 113 4.83 -14.87 16.09
CA HIS A 113 5.08 -13.57 16.72
C HIS A 113 5.15 -12.38 15.74
N LEU A 114 5.48 -12.62 14.47
CA LEU A 114 5.54 -11.56 13.45
C LEU A 114 4.16 -11.10 12.95
N LEU A 115 3.11 -11.89 13.19
CA LEU A 115 1.77 -11.66 12.66
C LEU A 115 0.77 -11.21 13.72
N VAL A 116 1.19 -11.16 14.98
CA VAL A 116 0.33 -10.73 16.09
C VAL A 116 -0.09 -9.28 15.87
N ASN A 117 -1.40 -9.04 15.96
CA ASN A 117 -2.00 -7.72 16.04
C ASN A 117 -1.80 -6.81 14.79
N THR A 118 -1.50 -7.41 13.64
CA THR A 118 -1.36 -6.72 12.35
C THR A 118 -2.34 -7.28 11.33
N ILE A 119 -3.17 -6.42 10.75
CA ILE A 119 -4.02 -6.74 9.61
C ILE A 119 -3.21 -6.46 8.35
N ILE A 120 -3.09 -7.43 7.44
CA ILE A 120 -2.41 -7.21 6.16
C ILE A 120 -3.47 -6.98 5.09
N LEU A 121 -3.47 -5.79 4.51
CA LEU A 121 -4.35 -5.41 3.42
C LEU A 121 -3.53 -5.45 2.13
N VAL A 122 -3.93 -6.24 1.15
CA VAL A 122 -3.25 -6.27 -0.16
C VAL A 122 -4.22 -5.81 -1.23
N THR A 123 -3.86 -4.76 -1.95
CA THR A 123 -4.71 -4.15 -2.96
C THR A 123 -4.02 -4.17 -4.32
N THR A 124 -4.65 -4.83 -5.29
CA THR A 124 -4.27 -4.72 -6.69
C THR A 124 -4.82 -3.40 -7.24
N ALA A 125 -3.95 -2.49 -7.65
CA ALA A 125 -4.32 -1.24 -8.31
C ALA A 125 -3.85 -1.28 -9.77
N LYS A 126 -4.79 -1.62 -10.67
CA LYS A 126 -4.52 -1.66 -12.10
C LYS A 126 -4.61 -0.24 -12.68
N ASN A 127 -3.81 0.04 -13.71
CA ASN A 127 -3.84 1.29 -14.47
C ASN A 127 -3.60 2.57 -13.63
N THR A 128 -2.81 2.47 -12.56
CA THR A 128 -2.48 3.58 -11.64
C THR A 128 -0.96 3.75 -11.50
N PRO A 129 -0.24 4.10 -12.58
CA PRO A 129 1.21 4.24 -12.56
C PRO A 129 1.72 5.27 -11.53
N GLU A 130 0.90 6.26 -11.17
CA GLU A 130 1.18 7.27 -10.15
C GLU A 130 1.40 6.69 -8.74
N ILE A 131 0.87 5.49 -8.44
CA ILE A 131 1.14 4.80 -7.18
C ILE A 131 2.56 4.19 -7.20
N PHE A 132 3.00 3.73 -8.37
CA PHE A 132 4.22 2.91 -8.52
C PHE A 132 5.42 3.68 -9.07
N THR A 133 5.22 4.93 -9.48
CA THR A 133 6.28 5.78 -10.04
C THR A 133 6.29 7.13 -9.34
N ASN A 134 7.49 7.65 -9.06
CA ASN A 134 7.65 9.00 -8.54
C ASN A 134 7.85 10.02 -9.68
N GLN A 135 7.80 9.56 -10.93
CA GLN A 135 7.92 10.42 -12.10
C GLN A 135 6.58 11.09 -12.35
N MET A 136 6.56 12.42 -12.39
CA MET A 136 5.38 13.15 -12.82
C MET A 136 5.10 12.79 -14.27
N VAL A 137 3.97 12.14 -14.57
CA VAL A 137 3.48 12.09 -15.94
C VAL A 137 3.19 13.54 -16.33
N PRO A 138 3.81 14.08 -17.40
CA PRO A 138 3.47 15.42 -17.86
C PRO A 138 1.97 15.47 -18.10
N LYS A 139 1.25 16.35 -17.41
CA LYS A 139 -0.11 16.69 -17.79
C LYS A 139 -0.02 17.27 -19.19
N ILE A 140 -0.33 16.49 -20.21
CA ILE A 140 -0.56 17.03 -21.55
C ILE A 140 -1.74 18.00 -21.37
N PRO A 141 -1.57 19.31 -21.62
CA PRO A 141 -2.67 20.25 -21.51
C PRO A 141 -3.80 19.77 -22.43
N SER A 142 -5.03 19.70 -21.91
CA SER A 142 -6.20 19.55 -22.76
C SER A 142 -6.25 20.76 -23.69
N MET A 143 -5.77 20.60 -24.93
CA MET A 143 -5.83 21.61 -25.97
C MET A 143 -7.29 21.79 -26.38
N THR A 144 -7.99 22.70 -25.70
CA THR A 144 -9.10 23.41 -26.31
C THR A 144 -8.55 24.24 -27.46
N GLY A 145 -8.81 23.77 -28.68
CA GLY A 145 -8.93 24.54 -29.91
C GLY A 145 -7.76 25.46 -30.30
N GLN A 146 -6.97 25.02 -31.28
CA GLN A 146 -6.78 25.75 -32.54
C GLN A 146 -6.02 24.86 -33.53
N ALA A 147 -6.55 24.79 -34.75
CA ALA A 147 -6.01 24.00 -35.83
C ALA A 147 -4.70 24.62 -36.34
N ILE A 148 -3.64 23.83 -36.39
CA ILE A 148 -2.50 24.10 -37.28
C ILE A 148 -2.23 22.84 -38.09
N HIS A 149 -2.39 23.01 -39.39
CA HIS A 149 -2.21 22.04 -40.45
C HIS A 149 -0.71 21.79 -40.62
N THR A 150 -0.19 20.61 -40.26
CA THR A 150 1.05 20.10 -40.86
C THR A 150 1.07 18.58 -40.85
N ALA A 151 1.24 18.01 -42.04
CA ALA A 151 1.13 16.60 -42.31
C ALA A 151 2.36 15.82 -41.82
N PHE A 152 2.18 14.96 -40.82
CA PHE A 152 2.99 13.75 -40.66
C PHE A 152 2.06 12.57 -40.42
N ARG A 153 1.90 11.77 -41.48
CA ARG A 153 1.15 10.51 -41.48
C ARG A 153 1.93 9.48 -40.67
N HIS A 154 1.52 9.16 -39.45
CA HIS A 154 1.56 7.82 -38.86
C HIS A 154 0.25 7.65 -38.07
N PRO A 155 -0.52 6.55 -38.26
CA PRO A 155 -1.78 6.37 -37.56
C PRO A 155 -1.51 6.00 -36.10
N ILE A 156 -1.39 7.02 -35.23
CA ILE A 156 -1.52 6.80 -33.78
C ILE A 156 -3.00 6.58 -33.52
N GLN A 157 -3.39 5.32 -33.36
CA GLN A 157 -4.73 4.97 -32.91
C GLN A 157 -4.95 5.58 -31.53
N HIS A 158 -5.83 6.56 -31.44
CA HIS A 158 -6.46 6.98 -30.19
C HIS A 158 -7.22 5.79 -29.60
N LYS A 159 -6.58 5.03 -28.71
CA LYS A 159 -7.32 4.18 -27.79
C LYS A 159 -7.87 5.11 -26.71
N LYS A 160 -9.17 5.43 -26.78
CA LYS A 160 -9.93 5.96 -25.64
C LYS A 160 -9.52 5.12 -24.43
N SER A 161 -8.90 5.72 -23.41
CA SER A 161 -8.73 5.07 -22.13
C SER A 161 -10.13 4.87 -21.56
N SER A 162 -10.70 3.70 -21.80
CA SER A 162 -11.85 3.21 -21.06
C SER A 162 -11.50 3.31 -19.58
N ASP A 163 -12.32 4.01 -18.81
CA ASP A 163 -12.27 4.08 -17.34
C ASP A 163 -12.40 2.67 -16.73
N ASN A 164 -11.30 1.92 -16.72
CA ASN A 164 -11.20 0.58 -16.16
C ASN A 164 -10.18 0.58 -15.01
N THR A 165 -10.26 1.57 -14.12
CA THR A 165 -9.54 1.54 -12.85
C THR A 165 -10.24 0.51 -11.96
N SER A 166 -9.68 -0.69 -11.89
CA SER A 166 -10.20 -1.76 -11.02
C SER A 166 -9.29 -1.91 -9.81
N ILE A 167 -9.86 -1.68 -8.64
CA ILE A 167 -9.22 -1.90 -7.35
C ILE A 167 -9.81 -3.18 -6.75
N SER A 168 -8.96 -4.15 -6.47
CA SER A 168 -9.37 -5.40 -5.79
C SER A 168 -8.56 -5.56 -4.52
N THR A 169 -9.25 -5.79 -3.41
CA THR A 169 -8.64 -5.77 -2.07
C THR A 169 -8.84 -7.12 -1.38
N TYR A 170 -7.75 -7.65 -0.84
CA TYR A 170 -7.72 -8.89 -0.07
C TYR A 170 -7.29 -8.57 1.36
N ILE A 171 -8.07 -9.04 2.34
CA ILE A 171 -7.73 -8.92 3.75
C ILE A 171 -7.16 -10.26 4.20
N LEU A 172 -5.89 -10.24 4.62
CA LEU A 172 -5.24 -11.38 5.23
C LEU A 172 -5.24 -11.16 6.74
N LEU A 173 -5.99 -12.01 7.43
CA LEU A 173 -6.09 -12.01 8.89
C LEU A 173 -5.13 -13.06 9.47
N PRO A 174 -4.50 -12.77 10.62
CA PRO A 174 -3.75 -13.76 11.39
C PRO A 174 -4.67 -14.85 11.98
#